data_AF-A0A968N3V7-F1
#
_entry.id   AF-A0A968N3V7-F1
#
_cell.length_a   1.000
_cell.length_b   1.000
_cell.length_c   1.000
_cell.angle_alpha   90.00
_cell.angle_beta   90.00
_cell.angle_gamma   90.00
#
_symmetry.space_group_name_H-M   'P 1'
#
loop_
_entity.id
_entity.type
_entity.pdbx_description
1 polymer ?
#
loop_
_entity_poly.entity_id
_entity_poly.type
_entity_poly.pdbx_seq_one_letter_code
_entity_poly.pdbx_strand_id
1 'polypeptide(L)'
;MELLLLLILLSAISYLIVKRSVSQITQTPVWLLWLVLMAPPLLLTIWVSVVGEDEPLPLPLVLVPFIVCPLLYWWLIQKGRPAPPVTDKTATADDNELPTEAITNSTTTEPRPLTPDEETSLRNCFPWGIFYLQKLDYRPQAILCRGRLAAKPDVAYQTVREKVEEKFGDRFILIFQEGAANKPFFALVPNPWLKARAREQTEPVKRPLLALALAAITLFTTTVAGAEFAGIQPDQLQADPSVLLQGLPYSLALLTILSIHEFSHYFAAVRYQIRTTLPYFIPMPFFLGTFGAFIQMRSPIPNRRALFDIAWAGPMGGFIIALPLLLWGLANSTVVPLSDESSLVNFASLDPRFSLLLTIMARGALGAGFEQQMAINLHPVAIAGYLGLVVTALNLMPVGQLDGGHIVHAMFGQRTALAIGQIARLLMLVLAFVQREFLIWAIILLFIPVSDEPALNDVTELDNRRDFLGLLALGLLAAILLPLPGVVATWLGV
;
A
#
# COMPACT_ATOMS: atom_id res chain seq x y z
N MET A 1 26.20 -12.88 -11.03
CA MET A 1 26.68 -11.76 -10.17
C MET A 1 25.53 -10.89 -9.68
N GLU A 2 24.50 -10.64 -10.50
CA GLU A 2 23.32 -9.83 -10.13
C GLU A 2 22.44 -10.44 -9.03
N LEU A 3 22.19 -11.77 -9.07
CA LEU A 3 21.36 -12.46 -8.07
C LEU A 3 21.93 -12.35 -6.64
N LEU A 4 23.26 -12.41 -6.52
CA LEU A 4 23.95 -12.29 -5.23
C LEU A 4 23.84 -10.87 -4.66
N LEU A 5 23.93 -9.86 -5.54
CA LEU A 5 23.82 -8.44 -5.16
C LEU A 5 22.38 -8.11 -4.74
N LEU A 6 21.38 -8.64 -5.45
CA LEU A 6 19.96 -8.60 -5.08
C LEU A 6 19.70 -9.29 -3.74
N LEU A 7 20.28 -10.47 -3.51
CA LEU A 7 20.15 -11.18 -2.24
C LEU A 7 20.75 -10.39 -1.07
N ILE A 8 21.91 -9.77 -1.25
CA ILE A 8 22.55 -8.92 -0.24
C ILE A 8 21.68 -7.70 0.08
N LEU A 9 21.14 -7.04 -0.95
CA LEU A 9 20.24 -5.90 -0.78
C LEU A 9 18.94 -6.31 -0.06
N LEU A 10 18.31 -7.40 -0.49
CA LEU A 10 17.10 -7.97 0.11
C LEU A 10 17.35 -8.39 1.57
N SER A 11 18.51 -8.99 1.84
CA SER A 11 18.98 -9.37 3.18
C SER A 11 19.09 -8.15 4.11
N ALA A 12 19.72 -7.08 3.64
CA ALA A 12 19.88 -5.85 4.42
C ALA A 12 18.55 -5.14 4.70
N ILE A 13 17.70 -5.02 3.66
CA ILE A 13 16.38 -4.38 3.79
C ILE A 13 15.47 -5.19 4.72
N SER A 14 15.39 -6.52 4.54
CA SER A 14 14.57 -7.39 5.38
C SER A 14 14.99 -7.34 6.84
N TYR A 15 16.29 -7.30 7.15
CA TYR A 15 16.79 -7.16 8.52
C TYR A 15 16.34 -5.84 9.16
N LEU A 16 16.43 -4.73 8.43
CA LEU A 16 15.99 -3.42 8.92
C LEU A 16 14.47 -3.38 9.16
N ILE A 17 13.69 -4.01 8.28
CA ILE A 17 12.23 -4.11 8.42
C ILE A 17 11.87 -4.92 9.67
N VAL A 18 12.44 -6.13 9.85
CA VAL A 18 12.16 -6.98 11.02
C VAL A 18 12.58 -6.26 12.31
N LYS A 19 13.73 -5.60 12.31
CA LYS A 19 14.21 -4.81 13.45
C LYS A 19 13.23 -3.68 13.83
N ARG A 20 12.67 -2.96 12.85
CA ARG A 20 11.74 -1.85 13.11
C ARG A 20 10.34 -2.32 13.49
N SER A 21 9.83 -3.35 12.80
CA SER A 21 8.43 -3.77 12.93
C SER A 21 8.18 -4.69 14.12
N VAL A 22 9.14 -5.56 14.47
CA VAL A 22 8.89 -6.67 15.40
C VAL A 22 9.57 -6.49 16.77
N SER A 23 10.57 -5.62 16.88
CA SER A 23 11.31 -5.37 18.15
C SER A 23 10.42 -4.86 19.29
N GLN A 24 9.27 -4.27 19.00
CA GLN A 24 8.31 -3.81 20.01
C GLN A 24 7.25 -4.86 20.38
N ILE A 25 7.18 -5.97 19.64
CA ILE A 25 6.08 -6.95 19.71
C ILE A 25 6.51 -8.25 20.41
N THR A 26 7.81 -8.59 20.36
CA THR A 26 8.34 -9.86 20.86
C THR A 26 9.78 -9.70 21.37
N GLN A 27 10.15 -10.50 22.37
CA GLN A 27 11.51 -10.63 22.88
C GLN A 27 12.36 -11.62 22.08
N THR A 28 11.80 -12.28 21.06
CA THR A 28 12.61 -13.15 20.18
C THR A 28 13.71 -12.37 19.47
N PRO A 29 14.96 -12.88 19.43
CA PRO A 29 16.06 -12.20 18.77
C PRO A 29 15.76 -11.88 17.30
N VAL A 30 16.02 -10.64 16.90
CA VAL A 30 15.76 -10.15 15.53
C VAL A 30 16.49 -10.98 14.48
N TRP A 31 17.72 -11.41 14.76
CA TRP A 31 18.52 -12.24 13.84
C TRP A 31 17.86 -13.59 13.54
N LEU A 32 17.15 -14.17 14.52
CA LEU A 32 16.50 -15.47 14.37
C LEU A 32 15.23 -15.35 13.50
N LEU A 33 14.43 -14.32 13.76
CA LEU A 33 13.26 -13.99 12.94
C LEU A 33 13.65 -13.66 11.49
N TRP A 34 14.72 -12.90 11.33
CA TRP A 34 15.29 -12.57 10.03
C TRP A 34 15.79 -13.82 9.29
N LEU A 35 16.49 -14.73 9.97
CA LEU A 35 17.01 -15.96 9.36
C LEU A 35 15.88 -16.87 8.87
N VAL A 36 14.82 -17.02 9.66
CA VAL A 36 13.64 -17.80 9.26
C VAL A 36 12.97 -17.14 8.04
N LEU A 37 12.88 -15.82 8.00
CA LEU A 37 12.30 -15.07 6.89
C LEU A 37 13.14 -15.16 5.60
N MET A 38 14.47 -15.14 5.71
CA MET A 38 15.40 -15.21 4.58
C MET A 38 15.74 -16.64 4.15
N ALA A 39 15.33 -17.66 4.90
CA ALA A 39 15.62 -19.05 4.57
C ALA A 39 15.11 -19.47 3.17
N PRO A 40 13.89 -19.12 2.73
CA PRO A 40 13.44 -19.47 1.38
C PRO A 40 14.33 -18.87 0.26
N PRO A 41 14.57 -17.54 0.17
CA PRO A 41 15.43 -17.00 -0.88
C PRO A 41 16.90 -17.47 -0.77
N LEU A 42 17.42 -17.70 0.44
CA LEU A 42 18.76 -18.25 0.63
C LEU A 42 18.89 -19.67 0.08
N LEU A 43 17.93 -20.56 0.39
CA LEU A 43 17.93 -21.94 -0.09
C LEU A 43 17.80 -22.01 -1.62
N LEU A 44 16.95 -21.17 -2.20
CA LEU A 44 16.81 -21.06 -3.66
C LEU A 44 18.11 -20.59 -4.31
N THR A 45 18.75 -19.58 -3.73
CA THR A 45 20.01 -19.03 -4.27
C THR A 45 21.16 -20.03 -4.16
N ILE A 46 21.24 -20.77 -3.04
CA ILE A 46 22.22 -21.83 -2.85
C ILE A 46 21.99 -22.94 -3.89
N TRP A 47 20.74 -23.35 -4.11
CA TRP A 47 20.42 -24.37 -5.11
C TRP A 47 20.89 -23.97 -6.51
N VAL A 48 20.52 -22.77 -6.96
CA VAL A 48 20.95 -22.24 -8.26
C VAL A 48 22.47 -22.17 -8.36
N SER A 49 23.17 -21.80 -7.28
CA SER A 49 24.63 -21.71 -7.27
C SER A 49 25.37 -23.07 -7.27
N VAL A 50 24.75 -24.12 -6.76
CA VAL A 50 25.38 -25.45 -6.59
C VAL A 50 25.00 -26.41 -7.73
N VAL A 51 23.74 -26.36 -8.18
CA VAL A 51 23.18 -27.31 -9.14
C VAL A 51 23.15 -26.73 -10.57
N GLY A 52 23.16 -25.39 -10.70
CA GLY A 52 23.08 -24.70 -11.99
C GLY A 52 21.66 -24.29 -12.36
N GLU A 53 21.53 -23.40 -13.35
CA GLU A 53 20.25 -22.80 -13.78
C GLU A 53 19.38 -23.75 -14.62
N ASP A 54 19.99 -24.80 -15.18
CA ASP A 54 19.34 -25.70 -16.16
C ASP A 54 18.57 -26.87 -15.51
N GLU A 55 18.76 -27.10 -14.21
CA GLU A 55 18.11 -28.19 -13.46
C GLU A 55 16.82 -27.71 -12.78
N PRO A 56 15.67 -28.39 -12.96
CA PRO A 56 14.41 -27.98 -12.39
C PRO A 56 14.46 -28.07 -10.86
N LEU A 57 14.05 -26.99 -10.17
CA LEU A 57 14.01 -26.99 -8.72
C LEU A 57 13.04 -28.06 -8.19
N PRO A 58 13.47 -28.93 -7.27
CA PRO A 58 12.59 -29.93 -6.69
C PRO A 58 11.47 -29.26 -5.91
N LEU A 59 10.22 -29.60 -6.26
CA LEU A 59 9.00 -29.04 -5.67
C LEU A 59 9.02 -28.97 -4.12
N PRO A 60 9.52 -29.98 -3.39
CA PRO A 60 9.60 -29.92 -1.92
C PRO A 60 10.55 -28.83 -1.41
N LEU A 61 11.67 -28.57 -2.10
CA LEU A 61 12.66 -27.57 -1.69
C LEU A 61 12.12 -26.14 -1.86
N VAL A 62 11.16 -25.96 -2.75
CA VAL A 62 10.44 -24.69 -2.92
C VAL A 62 9.29 -24.59 -1.92
N LEU A 63 8.42 -25.59 -1.86
CA LEU A 63 7.18 -25.50 -1.06
C LEU A 63 7.44 -25.55 0.45
N VAL A 64 8.36 -26.40 0.91
CA VAL A 64 8.56 -26.61 2.34
C VAL A 64 9.03 -25.32 3.03
N PRO A 65 10.07 -24.60 2.55
CA PRO A 65 10.46 -23.34 3.18
C PRO A 65 9.36 -22.28 3.13
N PHE A 66 8.64 -22.13 2.01
CA PHE A 66 7.60 -21.11 1.89
C PHE A 66 6.35 -21.38 2.74
N ILE A 67 6.11 -22.62 3.18
CA ILE A 67 5.02 -22.97 4.11
C ILE A 67 5.52 -22.95 5.55
N VAL A 68 6.67 -23.57 5.80
CA VAL A 68 7.19 -23.81 7.15
C VAL A 68 7.79 -22.54 7.75
N CYS A 69 8.50 -21.72 6.97
CA CYS A 69 9.14 -20.50 7.48
C CYS A 69 8.12 -19.46 7.98
N PRO A 70 7.00 -19.16 7.29
CA PRO A 70 5.98 -18.27 7.83
C PRO A 70 5.33 -18.79 9.12
N LEU A 71 5.09 -20.10 9.20
CA LEU A 71 4.53 -20.74 10.40
C LEU A 71 5.51 -20.65 11.58
N LEU A 72 6.79 -20.94 11.35
CA LEU A 72 7.85 -20.78 12.35
C LEU A 72 8.02 -19.34 12.78
N TYR A 73 7.99 -18.40 11.82
CA TYR A 73 8.10 -16.97 12.08
C TYR A 73 6.96 -16.49 12.99
N TRP A 74 5.72 -16.87 12.66
CA TRP A 74 4.55 -16.58 13.48
C TRP A 74 4.63 -17.20 14.88
N TRP A 75 5.05 -18.47 14.97
CA TRP A 75 5.22 -19.17 16.23
C TRP A 75 6.29 -18.53 17.12
N LEU A 76 7.43 -18.14 16.56
CA LEU A 76 8.50 -17.43 17.26
C LEU A 76 7.99 -16.10 17.83
N ILE A 77 7.25 -15.32 17.05
CA ILE A 77 6.64 -14.08 17.53
C ILE A 77 5.68 -14.36 18.69
N GLN A 78 4.82 -15.37 18.59
CA GLN A 78 3.88 -15.69 19.67
C GLN A 78 4.58 -16.11 20.95
N LYS A 79 5.61 -16.94 20.84
CA LYS A 79 6.37 -17.44 21.99
C LYS A 79 7.11 -16.32 22.73
N GLY A 80 7.62 -15.32 21.99
CA GLY A 80 8.34 -14.20 22.60
C GLY A 80 7.47 -13.02 23.00
N ARG A 81 6.13 -13.09 22.88
CA ARG A 81 5.25 -12.02 23.37
C ARG A 81 5.36 -11.91 24.90
N PRO A 82 5.64 -10.71 25.45
CA PRO A 82 5.63 -10.52 26.90
C PRO A 82 4.25 -10.81 27.48
N ALA A 83 4.21 -11.50 28.63
CA ALA A 83 2.98 -11.72 29.37
C ALA A 83 2.39 -10.37 29.83
N PRO A 84 1.05 -10.20 29.83
CA PRO A 84 0.44 -8.98 30.34
C PRO A 84 0.80 -8.80 31.83
N PRO A 85 1.08 -7.57 32.28
CA PRO A 85 1.49 -7.32 33.67
C PRO A 85 0.37 -7.75 34.62
N VAL A 86 0.71 -8.63 35.57
CA VAL A 86 -0.15 -8.98 36.71
C VAL A 86 -0.07 -7.81 37.69
N THR A 87 -1.18 -7.13 37.92
CA THR A 87 -1.27 -6.02 38.87
C THR A 87 -1.49 -6.60 40.26
N ASP A 88 -0.41 -6.74 41.05
CA ASP A 88 -0.54 -7.02 42.49
C ASP A 88 -1.08 -5.79 43.20
N LYS A 89 -2.25 -5.97 43.82
CA LYS A 89 -2.82 -5.02 44.78
C LYS A 89 -2.19 -5.27 46.14
N THR A 90 -1.31 -4.37 46.59
CA THR A 90 -1.13 -4.12 48.02
C THR A 90 -0.89 -2.64 48.25
N ALA A 91 -1.77 -2.07 49.05
CA ALA A 91 -1.79 -0.69 49.49
C ALA A 91 -0.81 -0.46 50.64
N THR A 92 -0.28 0.75 50.75
CA THR A 92 -0.21 1.49 52.03
C THR A 92 -0.34 2.98 51.73
N ALA A 93 -1.25 3.62 52.46
CA ALA A 93 -1.51 5.04 52.50
C ALA A 93 -0.41 5.79 53.25
N ASP A 94 -0.19 7.05 52.89
CA ASP A 94 0.01 8.11 53.87
C ASP A 94 -0.38 9.47 53.25
N ASP A 95 -1.07 10.27 54.07
CA ASP A 95 -1.66 11.56 53.76
C ASP A 95 -0.61 12.69 53.78
N ASN A 96 -0.70 13.64 52.83
CA ASN A 96 -0.97 15.06 53.09
C ASN A 96 -0.52 15.99 51.94
N GLU A 97 -1.27 17.10 51.85
CA GLU A 97 -0.98 18.38 51.18
C GLU A 97 -1.30 18.56 49.67
N LEU A 98 -2.31 19.39 49.43
CA LEU A 98 -2.49 20.29 48.29
C LEU A 98 -2.18 21.72 48.78
N PRO A 99 -1.95 22.74 47.92
CA PRO A 99 -1.87 22.72 46.44
C PRO A 99 -0.72 23.57 45.87
N THR A 100 -0.06 23.12 44.79
CA THR A 100 0.65 24.04 43.89
C THR A 100 0.61 23.57 42.44
N GLU A 101 0.19 24.47 41.58
CA GLU A 101 0.27 24.39 40.12
C GLU A 101 1.67 23.99 39.66
N ALA A 102 1.75 22.89 38.92
CA ALA A 102 2.84 22.62 37.99
C ALA A 102 2.33 21.64 36.93
N ILE A 103 2.21 22.13 35.70
CA ILE A 103 2.14 21.30 34.51
C ILE A 103 3.45 20.51 34.45
N THR A 104 3.46 19.34 35.09
CA THR A 104 4.61 18.44 35.11
C THR A 104 4.50 17.50 33.92
N ASN A 105 5.60 17.46 33.17
CA ASN A 105 5.83 16.58 32.04
C ASN A 105 5.46 15.13 32.35
N SER A 106 4.29 14.67 31.91
CA SER A 106 3.92 13.26 31.96
C SER A 106 4.61 12.50 30.82
N THR A 107 5.53 11.64 31.22
CA THR A 107 6.32 10.69 30.42
C THR A 107 5.63 9.33 30.28
N THR A 108 4.30 9.26 30.35
CA THR A 108 3.56 8.00 30.21
C THR A 108 2.59 8.05 29.03
N THR A 109 2.90 7.25 28.01
CA THR A 109 2.12 6.99 26.79
C THR A 109 0.92 6.07 27.04
N GLU A 110 0.62 5.75 28.30
CA GLU A 110 -0.49 4.90 28.70
C GLU A 110 -1.73 5.76 29.00
N PRO A 111 -2.94 5.38 28.54
CA PRO A 111 -4.16 6.02 28.98
C PRO A 111 -4.26 5.84 30.49
N ARG A 112 -4.08 6.93 31.25
CA ARG A 112 -4.49 6.93 32.66
C ARG A 112 -5.96 6.48 32.71
N PRO A 113 -6.30 5.47 33.54
CA PRO A 113 -7.69 5.07 33.74
C PRO A 113 -8.57 6.28 34.08
N LEU A 114 -9.80 6.29 33.56
CA LEU A 114 -10.76 7.35 33.89
C LEU A 114 -11.03 7.31 35.39
N THR A 115 -11.16 8.47 36.03
CA THR A 115 -11.64 8.52 37.41
C THR A 115 -13.11 8.05 37.47
N PRO A 116 -13.61 7.60 38.64
CA PRO A 116 -15.02 7.20 38.77
C PRO A 116 -16.02 8.28 38.32
N ASP A 117 -15.68 9.55 38.57
CA ASP A 117 -16.49 10.71 38.13
C ASP A 117 -16.42 10.94 36.61
N GLU A 118 -15.24 10.73 36.02
CA GLU A 118 -15.04 10.77 34.57
C GLU A 118 -15.80 9.63 33.87
N GLU A 119 -15.80 8.42 34.42
CA GLU A 119 -16.57 7.28 33.89
C GLU A 119 -18.07 7.54 33.96
N THR A 120 -18.55 8.07 35.09
CA THR A 120 -19.96 8.44 35.27
C THR A 120 -20.35 9.56 34.29
N SER A 121 -19.48 10.54 34.12
CA SER A 121 -19.67 11.62 33.14
C SER A 121 -19.74 11.06 31.71
N LEU A 122 -18.86 10.13 31.35
CA LEU A 122 -18.84 9.51 30.02
C LEU A 122 -20.13 8.72 29.74
N ARG A 123 -20.64 7.98 30.74
CA ARG A 123 -21.90 7.21 30.62
C ARG A 123 -23.12 8.10 30.41
N ASN A 124 -23.13 9.30 31.00
CA ASN A 124 -24.22 10.27 30.89
C ASN A 124 -23.98 11.33 29.80
N CYS A 125 -22.89 11.20 29.03
CA CYS A 125 -22.42 12.22 28.10
C CYS A 125 -23.30 12.35 26.85
N PHE A 126 -23.96 11.26 26.44
CA PHE A 126 -24.74 11.21 25.21
C PHE A 126 -26.08 10.47 25.40
N PRO A 127 -27.13 10.85 24.63
CA PRO A 127 -28.45 10.22 24.74
C PRO A 127 -28.43 8.74 24.35
N TRP A 128 -29.31 7.95 24.95
CA TRP A 128 -29.46 6.51 24.68
C TRP A 128 -29.89 6.24 23.22
N GLY A 129 -30.57 7.21 22.60
CA GLY A 129 -30.94 7.18 21.18
C GLY A 129 -29.79 7.35 20.20
N ILE A 130 -28.58 7.70 20.68
CA ILE A 130 -27.38 7.84 19.85
C ILE A 130 -26.51 6.58 19.98
N PHE A 131 -25.99 6.33 21.17
CA PHE A 131 -25.17 5.17 21.48
C PHE A 131 -25.42 4.73 22.92
N TYR A 132 -25.83 3.49 23.13
CA TYR A 132 -26.07 2.94 24.45
C TYR A 132 -24.81 2.27 25.00
N LEU A 133 -24.05 2.98 25.84
CA LEU A 133 -22.82 2.47 26.45
C LEU A 133 -23.12 1.43 27.54
N GLN A 134 -22.63 0.21 27.36
CA GLN A 134 -22.87 -0.91 28.28
C GLN A 134 -21.64 -1.21 29.13
N LYS A 135 -20.48 -1.36 28.48
CA LYS A 135 -19.25 -1.84 29.12
C LYS A 135 -18.04 -1.01 28.69
N LEU A 136 -17.17 -0.71 29.64
CA LEU A 136 -15.86 -0.14 29.42
C LEU A 136 -14.81 -1.22 29.63
N ASP A 137 -13.95 -1.45 28.63
CA ASP A 137 -12.81 -2.36 28.73
C ASP A 137 -11.52 -1.56 28.57
N TYR A 138 -10.75 -1.45 29.64
CA TYR A 138 -9.46 -0.76 29.66
C TYR A 138 -8.39 -1.63 28.98
N ARG A 139 -7.71 -1.07 27.98
CA ARG A 139 -6.55 -1.66 27.31
C ARG A 139 -5.33 -0.76 27.49
N PRO A 140 -4.09 -1.28 27.37
CA PRO A 140 -2.87 -0.50 27.60
C PRO A 140 -2.72 0.74 26.70
N GLN A 141 -3.44 0.81 25.58
CA GLN A 141 -3.35 1.91 24.62
C GLN A 141 -4.69 2.57 24.31
N ALA A 142 -5.80 2.06 24.86
CA ALA A 142 -7.13 2.58 24.55
C ALA A 142 -8.18 2.19 25.60
N ILE A 143 -9.24 2.97 25.71
CA ILE A 143 -10.44 2.63 26.49
C ILE A 143 -11.53 2.22 25.50
N LEU A 144 -11.91 0.93 25.51
CA LEU A 144 -12.93 0.41 24.60
C LEU A 144 -14.32 0.56 25.22
N CYS A 145 -15.14 1.37 24.57
CA CYS A 145 -16.49 1.69 24.97
C CYS A 145 -17.48 0.85 24.16
N ARG A 146 -17.91 -0.28 24.74
CA ARG A 146 -18.80 -1.25 24.08
C ARG A 146 -20.25 -0.95 24.39
N GLY A 147 -21.09 -1.03 23.36
CA GLY A 147 -22.48 -0.66 23.48
C GLY A 147 -23.31 -1.05 22.27
N ARG A 148 -24.51 -0.47 22.17
CA ARG A 148 -25.40 -0.61 21.03
C ARG A 148 -25.55 0.74 20.34
N LEU A 149 -25.15 0.80 19.07
CA LEU A 149 -25.41 1.95 18.21
C LEU A 149 -26.92 2.00 17.88
N ALA A 150 -27.55 3.15 18.10
CA ALA A 150 -28.98 3.35 17.87
C ALA A 150 -29.26 4.35 16.72
N ALA A 151 -28.40 5.35 16.54
CA ALA A 151 -28.48 6.30 15.43
C ALA A 151 -27.62 5.87 14.23
N LYS A 152 -27.75 6.59 13.11
CA LYS A 152 -26.85 6.42 11.95
C LYS A 152 -25.39 6.65 12.37
N PRO A 153 -24.43 5.84 11.88
CA PRO A 153 -23.02 5.91 12.30
C PRO A 153 -22.41 7.31 12.20
N ASP A 154 -22.68 8.04 11.12
CA ASP A 154 -22.16 9.40 10.90
C ASP A 154 -22.63 10.39 11.98
N VAL A 155 -23.93 10.37 12.29
CA VAL A 155 -24.54 11.24 13.31
C VAL A 155 -24.05 10.88 14.69
N ALA A 156 -23.99 9.57 14.99
CA ALA A 156 -23.52 9.08 16.27
C ALA A 156 -22.06 9.44 16.51
N TYR A 157 -21.19 9.24 15.52
CA TYR A 157 -19.78 9.60 15.63
C TYR A 157 -19.61 11.10 15.92
N GLN A 158 -20.29 11.97 15.18
CA GLN A 158 -20.21 13.42 15.39
C GLN A 158 -20.68 13.82 16.79
N THR A 159 -21.84 13.31 17.22
CA THR A 159 -22.40 13.65 18.54
C THR A 159 -21.52 13.14 19.68
N VAL A 160 -21.03 11.90 19.60
CA VAL A 160 -20.16 11.35 20.67
C VAL A 160 -18.82 12.08 20.68
N ARG A 161 -18.22 12.37 19.51
CA ARG A 161 -16.97 13.13 19.42
C ARG A 161 -17.12 14.51 20.06
N GLU A 162 -18.12 15.29 19.68
CA GLU A 162 -18.33 16.65 20.19
C GLU A 162 -18.55 16.66 21.71
N LYS A 163 -19.34 15.70 22.23
CA LYS A 163 -19.62 15.60 23.66
C LYS A 163 -18.40 15.14 24.47
N VAL A 164 -17.60 14.23 23.92
CA VAL A 164 -16.33 13.81 24.53
C VAL A 164 -15.32 14.94 24.50
N GLU A 165 -15.20 15.68 23.41
CA GLU A 165 -14.30 16.84 23.29
C GLU A 165 -14.72 17.99 24.25
N GLU A 166 -16.02 18.25 24.39
CA GLU A 166 -16.56 19.22 25.37
C GLU A 166 -16.17 18.85 26.81
N LYS A 167 -16.13 17.55 27.15
CA LYS A 167 -15.92 17.09 28.53
C LYS A 167 -14.45 16.79 28.86
N PHE A 168 -13.71 16.24 27.91
CA PHE A 168 -12.34 15.74 28.08
C PHE A 168 -11.30 16.54 27.30
N GLY A 169 -11.71 17.55 26.53
CA GLY A 169 -10.84 18.34 25.66
C GLY A 169 -10.15 17.48 24.61
N ASP A 170 -8.95 17.91 24.21
CA ASP A 170 -8.11 17.22 23.22
C ASP A 170 -7.43 15.94 23.75
N ARG A 171 -7.72 15.50 25.00
CA ARG A 171 -7.02 14.37 25.65
C ARG A 171 -7.18 13.06 24.88
N PHE A 172 -8.32 12.85 24.24
CA PHE A 172 -8.64 11.60 23.56
C PHE A 172 -9.01 11.83 22.10
N ILE A 173 -8.58 10.90 21.25
CA ILE A 173 -9.15 10.72 19.92
C ILE A 173 -10.18 9.61 19.98
N LEU A 174 -11.33 9.88 19.38
CA LEU A 174 -12.42 8.94 19.27
C LEU A 174 -12.36 8.20 17.94
N ILE A 175 -12.31 6.87 18.02
CA ILE A 175 -12.31 5.97 16.86
C ILE A 175 -13.51 5.02 16.96
N PHE A 176 -14.40 5.05 15.98
CA PHE A 176 -15.52 4.11 15.82
C PHE A 176 -15.04 2.90 15.02
N GLN A 177 -15.27 1.70 15.54
CA GLN A 177 -14.84 0.45 14.91
C GLN A 177 -15.89 -0.65 15.05
N GLU A 178 -15.80 -1.65 14.18
CA GLU A 178 -16.63 -2.85 14.25
C GLU A 178 -16.00 -3.94 15.14
N GLY A 179 -16.70 -4.26 16.23
CA GLY A 179 -16.38 -5.31 17.19
C GLY A 179 -16.79 -6.69 16.70
N ALA A 180 -16.54 -7.72 17.53
CA ALA A 180 -16.89 -9.10 17.18
C ALA A 180 -18.39 -9.21 16.79
N ALA A 181 -18.69 -9.96 15.72
CA ALA A 181 -20.03 -10.07 15.13
C ALA A 181 -20.65 -8.73 14.67
N ASN A 182 -19.86 -7.85 14.04
CA ASN A 182 -20.27 -6.53 13.52
C ASN A 182 -21.00 -5.63 14.54
N LYS A 183 -20.67 -5.79 15.83
CA LYS A 183 -21.20 -4.90 16.88
C LYS A 183 -20.32 -3.66 16.99
N PRO A 184 -20.80 -2.47 16.64
CA PRO A 184 -19.99 -1.25 16.71
C PRO A 184 -19.61 -0.92 18.16
N PHE A 185 -18.39 -0.46 18.34
CA PHE A 185 -17.90 0.11 19.58
C PHE A 185 -17.07 1.34 19.25
N PHE A 186 -16.80 2.17 20.25
CA PHE A 186 -15.85 3.27 20.07
C PHE A 186 -14.69 3.13 21.04
N ALA A 187 -13.50 3.50 20.58
CA ALA A 187 -12.29 3.53 21.37
C ALA A 187 -11.92 4.99 21.65
N LEU A 188 -11.59 5.28 22.91
CA LEU A 188 -10.91 6.51 23.29
C LEU A 188 -9.42 6.19 23.38
N VAL A 189 -8.64 6.76 22.47
CA VAL A 189 -7.19 6.59 22.40
C VAL A 189 -6.55 7.89 22.90
N PRO A 190 -5.53 7.86 23.78
CA PRO A 190 -4.79 9.07 24.14
C PRO A 190 -4.34 9.79 22.89
N ASN A 191 -4.61 11.08 22.75
CA ASN A 191 -4.31 11.81 21.53
C ASN A 191 -2.78 11.94 21.36
N PRO A 192 -2.14 11.16 20.46
CA PRO A 192 -0.68 11.25 20.28
C PRO A 192 -0.29 12.58 19.60
N TRP A 193 -1.25 13.25 18.97
CA TRP A 193 -1.05 14.46 18.18
C TRP A 193 -1.00 15.72 19.04
N LEU A 194 -1.35 15.69 20.32
CA LEU A 194 -1.18 16.86 21.21
C LEU A 194 0.29 17.31 21.28
N LYS A 195 1.24 16.35 21.34
CA LYS A 195 2.69 16.65 21.31
C LYS A 195 3.21 16.89 19.89
N ALA A 196 2.66 16.20 18.88
CA ALA A 196 3.05 16.40 17.49
C ALA A 196 2.59 17.75 16.92
N ARG A 197 1.39 18.23 17.27
CA ARG A 197 0.81 19.50 16.82
C ARG A 197 1.63 20.71 17.30
N ALA A 198 2.23 20.63 18.49
CA ALA A 198 3.17 21.64 18.99
C ALA A 198 4.52 21.66 18.24
N ARG A 199 4.95 20.51 17.67
CA ARG A 199 6.19 20.37 16.89
C ARG A 199 5.98 20.52 15.38
N GLU A 200 4.78 20.29 14.88
CA GLU A 200 4.38 20.38 13.46
C GLU A 200 3.90 21.77 13.05
N GLN A 201 3.47 22.63 13.98
CA GLN A 201 3.11 24.02 13.66
C GLN A 201 4.30 24.83 13.13
N THR A 202 5.54 24.38 13.34
CA THR A 202 6.76 25.06 12.90
C THR A 202 7.32 24.56 11.57
N GLU A 203 6.91 23.40 11.06
CA GLU A 203 7.41 22.88 9.78
C GLU A 203 6.40 23.05 8.64
N PRO A 204 6.80 23.61 7.48
CA PRO A 204 5.91 23.76 6.35
C PRO A 204 5.56 22.37 5.79
N VAL A 205 4.28 22.00 5.87
CA VAL A 205 3.73 20.74 5.33
C VAL A 205 3.99 20.62 3.82
N LYS A 206 3.99 21.75 3.11
CA LYS A 206 4.32 21.84 1.69
C LYS A 206 5.75 22.32 1.55
N ARG A 207 6.64 21.44 1.07
CA ARG A 207 8.04 21.77 0.75
C ARG A 207 8.19 21.84 -0.78
N PRO A 208 7.73 22.92 -1.45
CA PRO A 208 7.67 22.98 -2.91
C PRO A 208 9.04 22.88 -3.56
N LEU A 209 10.08 23.47 -2.96
CA LEU A 209 11.44 23.39 -3.49
C LEU A 209 11.96 21.94 -3.50
N LEU A 210 11.69 21.18 -2.44
CA LEU A 210 12.06 19.77 -2.36
C LEU A 210 11.29 18.95 -3.40
N ALA A 211 9.99 19.16 -3.54
CA ALA A 211 9.16 18.47 -4.53
C ALA A 211 9.64 18.76 -5.96
N LEU A 212 9.93 20.03 -6.28
CA LEU A 212 10.45 20.42 -7.59
C LEU A 212 11.84 19.86 -7.85
N ALA A 213 12.74 19.87 -6.86
CA ALA A 213 14.07 19.28 -7.00
C ALA A 213 13.99 17.77 -7.27
N LEU A 214 13.17 17.04 -6.50
CA LEU A 214 12.95 15.60 -6.72
C LEU A 214 12.33 15.33 -8.09
N ALA A 215 11.36 16.14 -8.53
CA ALA A 215 10.76 16.03 -9.86
C ALA A 215 11.80 16.27 -10.96
N ALA A 216 12.67 17.27 -10.83
CA ALA A 216 13.73 17.55 -11.79
C ALA A 216 14.78 16.42 -11.87
N ILE A 217 15.21 15.87 -10.73
CA ILE A 217 16.12 14.72 -10.70
C ILE A 217 15.44 13.49 -11.32
N THR A 218 14.15 13.31 -11.06
CA THR A 218 13.38 12.19 -11.62
C THR A 218 13.19 12.34 -13.13
N LEU A 219 12.93 13.56 -13.61
CA LEU A 219 12.89 13.86 -15.05
C LEU A 219 14.23 13.48 -15.71
N PHE A 220 15.36 13.87 -15.10
CA PHE A 220 16.68 13.52 -15.62
C PHE A 220 16.90 12.00 -15.66
N THR A 221 16.71 11.32 -14.53
CA THR A 221 16.93 9.86 -14.43
C THR A 221 16.01 9.03 -15.34
N THR A 222 14.73 9.42 -15.46
CA THR A 222 13.81 8.79 -16.42
C THR A 222 14.13 9.13 -17.88
N THR A 223 14.68 10.31 -18.17
CA THR A 223 15.14 10.63 -19.53
C THR A 223 16.32 9.75 -19.94
N VAL A 224 17.26 9.49 -19.02
CA VAL A 224 18.37 8.54 -19.25
C VAL A 224 17.84 7.13 -19.54
N ALA A 225 16.93 6.61 -18.71
CA ALA A 225 16.30 5.31 -18.94
C ALA A 225 15.50 5.27 -20.27
N GLY A 226 14.82 6.36 -20.61
CA GLY A 226 14.09 6.49 -21.88
C GLY A 226 14.99 6.44 -23.11
N ALA A 227 16.21 6.98 -23.02
CA ALA A 227 17.18 6.90 -24.10
C ALA A 227 17.69 5.47 -24.31
N GLU A 228 17.90 4.73 -23.22
CA GLU A 228 18.22 3.29 -23.26
C GLU A 228 17.10 2.48 -23.94
N PHE A 229 15.84 2.74 -23.57
CA PHE A 229 14.68 2.09 -24.22
C PHE A 229 14.50 2.48 -25.69
N ALA A 230 15.01 3.64 -26.11
CA ALA A 230 15.07 4.03 -27.52
C ALA A 230 16.24 3.36 -28.28
N GLY A 231 17.03 2.51 -27.62
CA GLY A 231 18.16 1.79 -28.22
C GLY A 231 19.47 2.57 -28.27
N ILE A 232 19.57 3.69 -27.55
CA ILE A 232 20.78 4.52 -27.51
C ILE A 232 21.83 3.88 -26.62
N GLN A 233 23.01 3.67 -27.21
CA GLN A 233 24.14 3.07 -26.49
C GLN A 233 24.96 4.13 -25.73
N PRO A 234 25.64 3.77 -24.62
CA PRO A 234 26.45 4.70 -23.85
C PRO A 234 27.52 5.43 -24.68
N ASP A 235 28.11 4.76 -25.67
CA ASP A 235 29.13 5.33 -26.54
C ASP A 235 28.58 6.46 -27.43
N GLN A 236 27.33 6.32 -27.89
CA GLN A 236 26.63 7.35 -28.67
C GLN A 236 26.32 8.56 -27.80
N LEU A 237 25.93 8.35 -26.54
CA LEU A 237 25.67 9.41 -25.59
C LEU A 237 26.94 10.19 -25.20
N GLN A 238 28.09 9.51 -25.12
CA GLN A 238 29.38 10.15 -24.89
C GLN A 238 29.84 10.99 -26.08
N ALA A 239 29.59 10.49 -27.30
CA ALA A 239 29.93 11.20 -28.53
C ALA A 239 29.03 12.42 -28.79
N ASP A 240 27.73 12.30 -28.51
CA ASP A 240 26.75 13.37 -28.66
C ASP A 240 25.72 13.37 -27.51
N PRO A 241 25.91 14.24 -26.50
CA PRO A 241 24.96 14.36 -25.38
C PRO A 241 23.55 14.80 -25.79
N SER A 242 23.36 15.37 -26.99
CA SER A 242 22.03 15.81 -27.44
C SER A 242 21.08 14.64 -27.70
N VAL A 243 21.62 13.44 -27.95
CA VAL A 243 20.88 12.20 -28.13
C VAL A 243 20.07 11.82 -26.89
N LEU A 244 20.44 12.33 -25.70
CA LEU A 244 19.66 12.16 -24.47
C LEU A 244 18.20 12.66 -24.62
N LEU A 245 17.98 13.67 -25.45
CA LEU A 245 16.63 14.21 -25.70
C LEU A 245 15.68 13.18 -26.33
N GLN A 246 16.20 12.11 -26.94
CA GLN A 246 15.37 11.03 -27.47
C GLN A 246 14.66 10.22 -26.37
N GLY A 247 15.15 10.26 -25.13
CA GLY A 247 14.49 9.64 -23.97
C GLY A 247 13.40 10.51 -23.32
N LEU A 248 13.33 11.80 -23.71
CA LEU A 248 12.41 12.77 -23.12
C LEU A 248 10.92 12.42 -23.32
N PRO A 249 10.46 11.88 -24.47
CA PRO A 249 9.08 11.44 -24.63
C PRO A 249 8.63 10.39 -23.60
N TYR A 250 9.48 9.40 -23.29
CA TYR A 250 9.21 8.42 -22.23
C TYR A 250 9.10 9.10 -20.86
N SER A 251 10.08 9.93 -20.53
CA SER A 251 10.13 10.64 -19.25
C SER A 251 8.89 11.51 -19.03
N LEU A 252 8.53 12.35 -20.00
CA LEU A 252 7.34 13.21 -19.92
C LEU A 252 6.06 12.39 -19.79
N ALA A 253 5.90 11.32 -20.58
CA ALA A 253 4.72 10.47 -20.50
C ALA A 253 4.59 9.82 -19.11
N LEU A 254 5.67 9.21 -18.61
CA LEU A 254 5.67 8.53 -17.31
C LEU A 254 5.44 9.50 -16.16
N LEU A 255 6.17 10.63 -16.12
CA LEU A 255 6.00 11.63 -15.06
C LEU A 255 4.60 12.23 -15.10
N THR A 256 3.99 12.39 -16.27
CA THR A 256 2.61 12.89 -16.38
C THR A 256 1.62 11.91 -15.75
N ILE A 257 1.74 10.61 -16.04
CA ILE A 257 0.89 9.56 -15.46
C ILE A 257 1.02 9.53 -13.94
N LEU A 258 2.26 9.46 -13.43
CA LEU A 258 2.54 9.42 -11.99
C LEU A 258 2.11 10.72 -11.28
N SER A 259 2.35 11.87 -11.90
CA SER A 259 1.90 13.16 -11.36
C SER A 259 0.39 13.17 -11.20
N ILE A 260 -0.36 12.80 -12.24
CA ILE A 260 -1.82 12.85 -12.20
C ILE A 260 -2.38 11.82 -11.22
N HIS A 261 -1.75 10.64 -11.10
CA HIS A 261 -2.07 9.67 -10.05
C HIS A 261 -1.96 10.29 -8.65
N GLU A 262 -0.78 10.81 -8.28
CA GLU A 262 -0.55 11.38 -6.94
C GLU A 262 -1.32 12.68 -6.70
N PHE A 263 -1.52 13.51 -7.73
CA PHE A 263 -2.35 14.69 -7.61
C PHE A 263 -3.83 14.33 -7.42
N SER A 264 -4.31 13.22 -7.99
CA SER A 264 -5.68 12.75 -7.76
C SER A 264 -5.88 12.35 -6.29
N HIS A 265 -4.91 11.64 -5.70
CA HIS A 265 -4.85 11.40 -4.26
C HIS A 265 -4.85 12.71 -3.45
N TYR A 266 -3.99 13.65 -3.83
CA TYR A 266 -3.86 14.94 -3.16
C TYR A 266 -5.18 15.75 -3.17
N PHE A 267 -5.83 15.89 -4.33
CA PHE A 267 -7.06 16.66 -4.44
C PHE A 267 -8.23 15.98 -3.70
N ALA A 268 -8.32 14.66 -3.75
CA ALA A 268 -9.29 13.91 -2.96
C ALA A 268 -9.07 14.12 -1.45
N ALA A 269 -7.83 14.04 -0.98
CA ALA A 269 -7.50 14.28 0.41
C ALA A 269 -7.82 15.73 0.86
N VAL A 270 -7.51 16.72 0.02
CA VAL A 270 -7.85 18.14 0.28
C VAL A 270 -9.37 18.34 0.37
N ARG A 271 -10.16 17.68 -0.48
CA ARG A 271 -11.63 17.72 -0.45
C ARG A 271 -12.21 17.23 0.88
N TYR A 272 -11.50 16.34 1.56
CA TYR A 272 -11.81 15.80 2.88
C TYR A 272 -11.08 16.50 4.04
N GLN A 273 -10.42 17.63 3.78
CA GLN A 273 -9.68 18.42 4.77
C GLN A 273 -8.54 17.64 5.46
N ILE A 274 -8.00 16.64 4.76
CA ILE A 274 -6.85 15.87 5.24
C ILE A 274 -5.58 16.65 4.91
N ARG A 275 -4.70 16.82 5.92
CA ARG A 275 -3.40 17.48 5.74
C ARG A 275 -2.49 16.52 4.97
N THR A 276 -2.01 16.92 3.80
CA THR A 276 -1.13 16.11 2.94
C THR A 276 0.04 16.91 2.41
N THR A 277 1.15 16.24 2.12
CA THR A 277 2.30 16.83 1.42
C THR A 277 2.02 17.00 -0.07
N LEU A 278 2.87 17.77 -0.76
CA LEU A 278 2.93 17.69 -2.21
C LEU A 278 3.47 16.30 -2.63
N PRO A 279 3.20 15.86 -3.88
CA PRO A 279 3.79 14.63 -4.42
C PRO A 279 5.32 14.72 -4.42
N TYR A 280 5.96 13.71 -3.85
CA TYR A 280 7.42 13.55 -3.89
C TYR A 280 7.76 12.38 -4.81
N PHE A 281 8.52 12.68 -5.87
CA PHE A 281 9.07 11.65 -6.74
C PHE A 281 10.26 10.96 -6.10
N ILE A 282 10.42 9.66 -6.39
CA ILE A 282 11.55 8.86 -5.95
C ILE A 282 12.43 8.58 -7.19
N PRO A 283 13.49 9.38 -7.42
CA PRO A 283 14.38 9.16 -8.56
C PRO A 283 15.20 7.88 -8.37
N MET A 284 15.43 7.16 -9.46
CA MET A 284 16.32 6.00 -9.48
C MET A 284 17.17 6.02 -10.75
N PRO A 285 18.50 5.97 -10.68
CA PRO A 285 19.37 6.11 -11.86
C PRO A 285 19.41 4.87 -12.78
N PHE A 286 18.70 3.79 -12.45
CA PHE A 286 18.68 2.52 -13.18
C PHE A 286 17.24 2.01 -13.34
N PHE A 287 17.05 0.88 -14.03
CA PHE A 287 15.76 0.23 -14.25
C PHE A 287 14.77 1.12 -15.02
N LEU A 288 13.70 1.61 -14.39
CA LEU A 288 12.69 2.46 -15.04
C LEU A 288 12.99 3.97 -14.94
N GLY A 289 14.05 4.36 -14.23
CA GLY A 289 14.37 5.76 -13.95
C GLY A 289 13.67 6.33 -12.70
N THR A 290 12.73 5.59 -12.10
CA THR A 290 11.99 6.01 -10.89
C THR A 290 11.36 4.82 -10.17
N PHE A 291 11.17 4.95 -8.85
CA PHE A 291 10.31 4.06 -8.07
C PHE A 291 8.85 4.53 -7.97
N GLY A 292 8.52 5.64 -8.63
CA GLY A 292 7.20 6.27 -8.57
C GLY A 292 7.23 7.58 -7.78
N ALA A 293 6.06 7.97 -7.30
CA ALA A 293 5.87 9.13 -6.46
C ALA A 293 4.92 8.76 -5.32
N PHE A 294 4.90 9.57 -4.26
CA PHE A 294 3.99 9.38 -3.15
C PHE A 294 3.60 10.72 -2.51
N ILE A 295 2.40 10.78 -1.95
CA ILE A 295 2.01 11.78 -0.97
C ILE A 295 2.07 11.22 0.45
N GLN A 296 2.34 12.08 1.42
CA GLN A 296 2.28 11.70 2.84
C GLN A 296 1.05 12.33 3.49
N MET A 297 0.15 11.50 4.01
CA MET A 297 -0.95 11.93 4.86
C MET A 297 -0.46 12.25 6.28
N ARG A 298 -0.85 13.41 6.81
CA ARG A 298 -0.43 13.98 8.11
C ARG A 298 -1.60 14.14 9.09
N SER A 299 -2.75 13.60 8.74
CA SER A 299 -3.94 13.56 9.59
C SER A 299 -4.73 12.29 9.28
N PRO A 300 -5.44 11.73 10.27
CA PRO A 300 -6.20 10.49 10.10
C PRO A 300 -7.38 10.69 9.14
N ILE A 301 -7.76 9.60 8.48
CA ILE A 301 -8.88 9.58 7.53
C ILE A 301 -10.20 9.61 8.33
N PRO A 302 -11.15 10.50 8.00
CA PRO A 302 -12.32 10.74 8.85
C PRO A 302 -13.34 9.59 8.84
N ASN A 303 -13.55 8.93 7.71
CA ASN A 303 -14.53 7.84 7.56
C ASN A 303 -14.22 6.96 6.34
N ARG A 304 -14.91 5.81 6.22
CA ARG A 304 -14.75 4.87 5.09
C ARG A 304 -15.07 5.46 3.72
N ARG A 305 -15.94 6.47 3.62
CA ARG A 305 -16.23 7.14 2.33
C ARG A 305 -15.02 7.96 1.86
N ALA A 306 -14.35 8.66 2.77
CA ALA A 306 -13.13 9.38 2.47
C ALA A 306 -11.99 8.42 2.11
N LEU A 307 -11.87 7.30 2.83
CA LEU A 307 -10.90 6.23 2.54
C LEU A 307 -11.08 5.73 1.09
N PHE A 308 -12.33 5.39 0.72
CA PHE A 308 -12.65 4.93 -0.63
C PHE A 308 -12.33 5.97 -1.70
N ASP A 309 -12.80 7.21 -1.53
CA ASP A 309 -12.69 8.22 -2.57
C ASP A 309 -11.22 8.59 -2.85
N ILE A 310 -10.38 8.62 -1.81
CA ILE A 310 -8.94 8.86 -1.97
C ILE A 310 -8.30 7.66 -2.68
N ALA A 311 -8.49 6.46 -2.15
CA ALA A 311 -7.90 5.24 -2.71
C ALA A 311 -8.33 4.98 -4.17
N TRP A 312 -9.56 5.30 -4.53
CA TRP A 312 -10.05 5.17 -5.90
C TRP A 312 -9.48 6.26 -6.83
N ALA A 313 -9.31 7.49 -6.35
CA ALA A 313 -8.92 8.62 -7.18
C ALA A 313 -7.53 8.45 -7.82
N GLY A 314 -6.53 8.00 -7.07
CA GLY A 314 -5.16 7.84 -7.58
C GLY A 314 -5.05 6.91 -8.80
N PRO A 315 -5.39 5.61 -8.65
CA PRO A 315 -5.31 4.64 -9.74
C PRO A 315 -6.13 5.06 -10.95
N MET A 316 -7.34 5.61 -10.76
CA MET A 316 -8.17 6.06 -11.88
C MET A 316 -7.60 7.28 -12.59
N GLY A 317 -7.07 8.25 -11.85
CA GLY A 317 -6.42 9.43 -12.43
C GLY A 317 -5.23 9.05 -13.29
N GLY A 318 -4.35 8.18 -12.78
CA GLY A 318 -3.23 7.65 -13.56
C GLY A 318 -3.68 6.84 -14.77
N PHE A 319 -4.65 5.94 -14.58
CA PHE A 319 -5.19 5.08 -15.64
C PHE A 319 -5.79 5.85 -16.81
N ILE A 320 -6.63 6.86 -16.55
CA ILE A 320 -7.27 7.68 -17.58
C ILE A 320 -6.25 8.34 -18.51
N ILE A 321 -5.08 8.69 -17.98
CA ILE A 321 -3.99 9.31 -18.73
C ILE A 321 -3.10 8.27 -19.40
N ALA A 322 -2.87 7.13 -18.75
CA ALA A 322 -2.13 6.02 -19.31
C ALA A 322 -2.79 5.49 -20.60
N LEU A 323 -4.12 5.43 -20.67
CA LEU A 323 -4.86 4.94 -21.83
C LEU A 323 -4.53 5.64 -23.16
N PRO A 324 -4.71 6.97 -23.31
CA PRO A 324 -4.41 7.66 -24.57
C PRO A 324 -2.92 7.64 -24.91
N LEU A 325 -2.04 7.73 -23.91
CA LEU A 325 -0.58 7.65 -24.13
C LEU A 325 -0.16 6.27 -24.62
N LEU A 326 -0.72 5.21 -24.02
CA LEU A 326 -0.48 3.84 -24.44
C LEU A 326 -1.02 3.58 -25.85
N LEU A 327 -2.24 4.02 -26.17
CA LEU A 327 -2.79 3.86 -27.53
C LEU A 327 -1.95 4.57 -28.58
N TRP A 328 -1.55 5.82 -28.30
CA TRP A 328 -0.68 6.57 -29.19
C TRP A 328 0.69 5.90 -29.33
N GLY A 329 1.28 5.44 -28.22
CA GLY A 329 2.55 4.72 -28.23
C GLY A 329 2.48 3.42 -29.01
N LEU A 330 1.41 2.62 -28.82
CA LEU A 330 1.19 1.37 -29.54
C LEU A 330 1.04 1.61 -31.04
N ALA A 331 0.34 2.66 -31.45
CA ALA A 331 0.22 3.04 -32.86
C ALA A 331 1.57 3.43 -33.51
N ASN A 332 2.57 3.81 -32.71
CA ASN A 332 3.93 4.11 -33.16
C ASN A 332 4.92 2.96 -32.86
N SER A 333 4.44 1.85 -32.31
CA SER A 333 5.25 0.66 -32.01
C SER A 333 5.38 -0.21 -33.26
N THR A 334 6.38 -1.09 -33.27
CA THR A 334 6.60 -2.02 -34.39
C THR A 334 6.31 -3.45 -33.98
N VAL A 335 5.80 -4.23 -34.92
CA VAL A 335 5.46 -5.64 -34.69
C VAL A 335 6.70 -6.48 -35.04
N VAL A 336 7.09 -7.38 -34.14
CA VAL A 336 8.24 -8.27 -34.29
C VAL A 336 7.81 -9.73 -34.14
N PRO A 337 8.52 -10.71 -34.72
CA PRO A 337 8.20 -12.12 -34.52
C PRO A 337 8.29 -12.51 -33.04
N LEU A 338 7.38 -13.35 -32.57
CA LEU A 338 7.42 -13.93 -31.24
C LEU A 338 8.67 -14.81 -31.11
N SER A 339 9.41 -14.66 -30.01
CA SER A 339 10.60 -15.45 -29.70
C SER A 339 10.50 -16.03 -28.30
N ASP A 340 11.41 -16.95 -27.97
CA ASP A 340 11.50 -17.52 -26.60
C ASP A 340 11.86 -16.46 -25.55
N GLU A 341 12.37 -15.30 -25.97
CA GLU A 341 12.68 -14.15 -25.10
C GLU A 341 11.49 -13.18 -24.92
N SER A 342 10.38 -13.40 -25.62
CA SER A 342 9.18 -12.56 -25.50
C SER A 342 8.54 -12.74 -24.13
N SER A 343 8.39 -11.63 -23.39
CA SER A 343 7.87 -11.65 -22.01
C SER A 343 7.18 -10.34 -21.62
N LEU A 344 6.57 -10.32 -20.44
CA LEU A 344 5.91 -9.14 -19.84
C LEU A 344 6.85 -7.97 -19.53
N VAL A 345 8.16 -8.24 -19.46
CA VAL A 345 9.18 -7.28 -19.03
C VAL A 345 10.18 -6.94 -20.14
N ASN A 346 10.13 -7.63 -21.28
CA ASN A 346 10.96 -7.36 -22.43
C ASN A 346 10.25 -6.37 -23.38
N PHE A 347 10.54 -5.08 -23.25
CA PHE A 347 9.87 -4.04 -24.05
C PHE A 347 10.19 -4.09 -25.55
N ALA A 348 11.30 -4.70 -25.95
CA ALA A 348 11.69 -4.85 -27.36
C ALA A 348 10.94 -6.01 -28.05
N SER A 349 10.38 -6.95 -27.28
CA SER A 349 9.61 -8.09 -27.77
C SER A 349 8.51 -8.43 -26.75
N LEU A 350 7.65 -7.46 -26.47
CA LEU A 350 6.62 -7.61 -25.46
C LEU A 350 5.46 -8.43 -26.00
N ASP A 351 5.04 -9.46 -25.26
CA ASP A 351 3.81 -10.19 -25.56
C ASP A 351 2.63 -9.58 -24.79
N PRO A 352 1.67 -8.92 -25.46
CA PRO A 352 0.54 -8.30 -24.79
C PRO A 352 -0.49 -9.30 -24.26
N ARG A 353 -0.45 -10.57 -24.70
CA ARG A 353 -1.49 -11.60 -24.43
C ARG A 353 -1.60 -12.03 -22.97
N PHE A 354 -0.57 -11.76 -22.19
CA PHE A 354 -0.58 -11.90 -20.75
C PHE A 354 -1.55 -10.94 -20.03
N SER A 355 -2.06 -9.91 -20.73
CA SER A 355 -3.03 -8.95 -20.21
C SER A 355 -4.19 -8.77 -21.18
N LEU A 356 -5.42 -9.05 -20.72
CA LEU A 356 -6.66 -8.86 -21.48
C LEU A 356 -6.76 -7.42 -22.02
N LEU A 357 -6.57 -6.43 -21.15
CA LEU A 357 -6.69 -5.02 -21.54
C LEU A 357 -5.61 -4.62 -22.55
N LEU A 358 -4.35 -4.98 -22.29
CA LEU A 358 -3.26 -4.63 -23.18
C LEU A 358 -3.43 -5.27 -24.56
N THR A 359 -3.92 -6.51 -24.62
CA THR A 359 -4.19 -7.19 -25.90
C THR A 359 -5.27 -6.49 -26.70
N ILE A 360 -6.38 -6.08 -26.04
CA ILE A 360 -7.46 -5.34 -26.70
C ILE A 360 -6.93 -4.00 -27.24
N MET A 361 -6.12 -3.29 -26.45
CA MET A 361 -5.52 -2.02 -26.87
C MET A 361 -4.52 -2.19 -28.01
N ALA A 362 -3.66 -3.22 -27.94
CA ALA A 362 -2.70 -3.55 -28.99
C ALA A 362 -3.41 -3.90 -30.30
N ARG A 363 -4.43 -4.77 -30.25
CA ARG A 363 -5.24 -5.11 -31.42
C ARG A 363 -5.98 -3.89 -32.00
N GLY A 364 -6.48 -3.01 -31.14
CA GLY A 364 -7.15 -1.77 -31.56
C GLY A 364 -6.20 -0.77 -32.23
N ALA A 365 -4.95 -0.66 -31.76
CA ALA A 365 -3.97 0.29 -32.27
C ALA A 365 -3.20 -0.22 -33.51
N LEU A 366 -2.79 -1.49 -33.51
CA LEU A 366 -1.99 -2.11 -34.57
C LEU A 366 -2.84 -2.78 -35.66
N GLY A 367 -4.14 -2.96 -35.39
CA GLY A 367 -5.10 -3.50 -36.34
C GLY A 367 -4.74 -4.91 -36.80
N ALA A 368 -5.01 -5.17 -38.09
CA ALA A 368 -4.83 -6.49 -38.72
C ALA A 368 -3.37 -6.99 -38.73
N GLY A 369 -2.38 -6.10 -38.54
CA GLY A 369 -0.96 -6.47 -38.56
C GLY A 369 -0.45 -7.17 -37.29
N PHE A 370 -1.27 -7.24 -36.23
CA PHE A 370 -0.95 -8.01 -35.03
C PHE A 370 -1.60 -9.40 -35.11
N GLU A 371 -0.77 -10.43 -35.33
CA GLU A 371 -1.17 -11.83 -35.51
C GLU A 371 -0.63 -12.73 -34.38
N GLN A 372 -1.12 -13.97 -34.31
CA GLN A 372 -0.80 -14.96 -33.26
C GLN A 372 0.70 -15.24 -33.05
N GLN A 373 1.57 -15.02 -34.02
CA GLN A 373 3.01 -15.29 -33.89
C GLN A 373 3.85 -14.03 -33.76
N MET A 374 3.23 -12.93 -33.31
CA MET A 374 3.91 -11.65 -33.18
C MET A 374 3.98 -11.16 -31.73
N ALA A 375 5.05 -10.45 -31.43
CA ALA A 375 5.25 -9.61 -30.26
C ALA A 375 5.37 -8.14 -30.70
N ILE A 376 5.54 -7.23 -29.75
CA ILE A 376 5.58 -5.78 -29.99
C ILE A 376 6.88 -5.20 -29.46
N ASN A 377 7.64 -4.56 -30.33
CA ASN A 377 8.71 -3.67 -29.93
C ASN A 377 8.09 -2.30 -29.61
N LEU A 378 7.98 -2.01 -28.32
CA LEU A 378 7.25 -0.86 -27.80
C LEU A 378 8.01 0.45 -28.04
N HIS A 379 7.31 1.42 -28.62
CA HIS A 379 7.77 2.80 -28.63
C HIS A 379 7.94 3.30 -27.19
N PRO A 380 8.91 4.18 -26.87
CA PRO A 380 9.15 4.64 -25.50
C PRO A 380 7.91 5.22 -24.78
N VAL A 381 7.03 5.92 -25.50
CA VAL A 381 5.74 6.39 -24.94
C VAL A 381 4.77 5.24 -24.63
N ALA A 382 4.79 4.17 -25.43
CA ALA A 382 4.01 2.96 -25.16
C ALA A 382 4.51 2.24 -23.90
N ILE A 383 5.83 2.19 -23.69
CA ILE A 383 6.45 1.68 -22.46
C ILE A 383 5.94 2.47 -21.26
N ALA A 384 5.97 3.80 -21.31
CA ALA A 384 5.44 4.64 -20.23
C ALA A 384 3.94 4.38 -19.95
N GLY A 385 3.12 4.24 -21.00
CA GLY A 385 1.70 3.89 -20.87
C GLY A 385 1.47 2.50 -20.27
N TYR A 386 2.24 1.50 -20.69
CA TYR A 386 2.20 0.14 -20.15
C TYR A 386 2.62 0.11 -18.67
N LEU A 387 3.70 0.81 -18.31
CA LEU A 387 4.10 0.98 -16.91
C LEU A 387 3.00 1.69 -16.10
N GLY A 388 2.28 2.64 -16.71
CA GLY A 388 1.09 3.24 -16.11
C GLY A 388 -0.01 2.22 -15.79
N LEU A 389 -0.26 1.25 -16.67
CA LEU A 389 -1.17 0.13 -16.39
C LEU A 389 -0.64 -0.77 -15.27
N VAL A 390 0.65 -1.09 -15.28
CA VAL A 390 1.29 -1.91 -14.24
C VAL A 390 1.17 -1.23 -12.87
N VAL A 391 1.51 0.06 -12.77
CA VAL A 391 1.38 0.85 -11.53
C VAL A 391 -0.08 0.92 -11.08
N THR A 392 -1.02 1.07 -12.01
CA THR A 392 -2.46 1.04 -11.69
C THR A 392 -2.87 -0.32 -11.12
N ALA A 393 -2.48 -1.42 -11.76
CA ALA A 393 -2.79 -2.76 -11.29
C ALA A 393 -2.20 -3.03 -9.90
N LEU A 394 -0.94 -2.67 -9.68
CA LEU A 394 -0.30 -2.84 -8.38
C LEU A 394 -1.01 -2.08 -7.28
N ASN A 395 -1.34 -0.81 -7.51
CA ASN A 395 -2.07 -0.03 -6.53
C ASN A 395 -3.48 -0.58 -6.31
N LEU A 396 -4.15 -1.13 -7.33
CA LEU A 396 -5.47 -1.75 -7.18
C LEU A 396 -5.46 -3.15 -6.56
N MET A 397 -4.29 -3.76 -6.32
CA MET A 397 -4.21 -5.04 -5.61
C MET A 397 -4.87 -4.90 -4.23
N PRO A 398 -5.77 -5.82 -3.85
CA PRO A 398 -6.56 -5.68 -2.64
C PRO A 398 -5.77 -6.10 -1.40
N VAL A 399 -4.63 -5.44 -1.14
CA VAL A 399 -3.64 -5.87 -0.16
C VAL A 399 -3.13 -4.68 0.66
N GLY A 400 -3.41 -4.69 1.97
CA GLY A 400 -2.72 -3.82 2.92
C GLY A 400 -2.94 -2.34 2.67
N GLN A 401 -1.84 -1.59 2.67
CA GLN A 401 -1.80 -0.13 2.47
C GLN A 401 -1.88 0.32 1.00
N LEU A 402 -2.01 -0.63 0.06
CA LEU A 402 -2.25 -0.30 -1.34
C LEU A 402 -3.67 0.26 -1.51
N ASP A 403 -3.88 1.05 -2.54
CA ASP A 403 -5.17 1.68 -2.82
C ASP A 403 -6.31 0.64 -2.94
N GLY A 404 -6.08 -0.50 -3.56
CA GLY A 404 -7.03 -1.61 -3.62
C GLY A 404 -7.35 -2.21 -2.26
N GLY A 405 -6.36 -2.24 -1.35
CA GLY A 405 -6.57 -2.64 0.05
C GLY A 405 -7.52 -1.68 0.76
N HIS A 406 -7.31 -0.37 0.61
CA HIS A 406 -8.19 0.67 1.13
C HIS A 406 -9.59 0.64 0.50
N ILE A 407 -9.71 0.37 -0.81
CA ILE A 407 -11.00 0.21 -1.50
C ILE A 407 -11.79 -0.96 -0.88
N VAL A 408 -11.14 -2.12 -0.75
CA VAL A 408 -11.79 -3.33 -0.18
C VAL A 408 -12.11 -3.15 1.30
N HIS A 409 -11.24 -2.48 2.08
CA HIS A 409 -11.51 -2.10 3.46
C HIS A 409 -12.72 -1.18 3.54
N ALA A 410 -12.75 -0.12 2.73
CA ALA A 410 -13.88 0.79 2.71
C ALA A 410 -15.18 0.05 2.37
N MET A 411 -15.20 -0.87 1.39
CA MET A 411 -16.41 -1.63 1.03
C MET A 411 -16.85 -2.65 2.08
N PHE A 412 -15.93 -3.50 2.55
CA PHE A 412 -16.29 -4.70 3.32
C PHE A 412 -15.89 -4.67 4.79
N GLY A 413 -15.29 -3.57 5.24
CA GLY A 413 -14.76 -3.41 6.59
C GLY A 413 -13.39 -4.07 6.78
N GLN A 414 -12.71 -3.68 7.85
CA GLN A 414 -11.30 -4.04 8.08
C GLN A 414 -11.06 -5.55 8.10
N ARG A 415 -11.94 -6.33 8.76
CA ARG A 415 -11.74 -7.78 8.91
C ARG A 415 -11.83 -8.53 7.59
N THR A 416 -12.82 -8.19 6.78
CA THR A 416 -13.02 -8.83 5.48
C THR A 416 -11.89 -8.45 4.53
N ALA A 417 -11.45 -7.18 4.58
CA ALA A 417 -10.31 -6.73 3.79
C ALA A 417 -8.99 -7.43 4.18
N LEU A 418 -8.76 -7.67 5.47
CA LEU A 418 -7.64 -8.49 5.92
C LEU A 418 -7.68 -9.90 5.30
N ALA A 419 -8.86 -10.54 5.30
CA ALA A 419 -9.02 -11.87 4.70
C ALA A 419 -8.80 -11.84 3.18
N ILE A 420 -9.40 -10.87 2.48
CA ILE A 420 -9.23 -10.69 1.04
C ILE A 420 -7.76 -10.43 0.69
N GLY A 421 -7.05 -9.60 1.47
CA GLY A 421 -5.64 -9.32 1.24
C GLY A 421 -4.73 -10.54 1.44
N GLN A 422 -5.04 -11.43 2.38
CA GLN A 422 -4.32 -12.70 2.51
C GLN A 422 -4.58 -13.63 1.33
N ILE A 423 -5.83 -13.72 0.88
CA ILE A 423 -6.20 -14.52 -0.30
C ILE A 423 -5.51 -13.96 -1.54
N ALA A 424 -5.52 -12.65 -1.74
CA ALA A 424 -4.89 -12.01 -2.89
C ALA A 424 -3.38 -12.23 -2.93
N ARG A 425 -2.69 -12.19 -1.78
CA ARG A 425 -1.26 -12.56 -1.69
C ARG A 425 -1.02 -14.01 -2.09
N LEU A 426 -1.82 -14.93 -1.57
CA LEU A 426 -1.69 -16.34 -1.90
C LEU A 426 -1.93 -16.58 -3.39
N LEU A 427 -2.98 -15.98 -3.96
CA LEU A 427 -3.27 -16.05 -5.39
C LEU A 427 -2.14 -15.45 -6.23
N MET A 428 -1.57 -14.32 -5.82
CA MET A 428 -0.43 -13.71 -6.49
C MET A 428 0.80 -14.62 -6.45
N LEU A 429 1.04 -15.28 -5.32
CA LEU A 429 2.13 -16.25 -5.18
C LEU A 429 1.91 -17.47 -6.08
N VAL A 430 0.68 -17.98 -6.16
CA VAL A 430 0.32 -19.06 -7.09
C VAL A 430 0.53 -18.62 -8.54
N LEU A 431 0.09 -17.40 -8.89
CA LEU A 431 0.28 -16.83 -10.21
C LEU A 431 1.77 -16.68 -10.56
N ALA A 432 2.61 -16.30 -9.60
CA ALA A 432 4.06 -16.21 -9.78
C ALA A 432 4.74 -17.56 -10.09
N PHE A 433 4.14 -18.69 -9.72
CA PHE A 433 4.63 -20.01 -10.12
C PHE A 433 4.23 -20.38 -11.56
N VAL A 434 3.12 -19.82 -12.04
CA VAL A 434 2.68 -20.00 -13.43
C VAL A 434 3.47 -19.07 -14.36
N GLN A 435 3.74 -17.84 -13.91
CA GLN A 435 4.44 -16.79 -14.66
C GLN A 435 5.51 -16.17 -13.76
N ARG A 436 6.78 -16.46 -14.05
CA ARG A 436 7.92 -16.10 -13.19
C ARG A 436 8.09 -14.59 -13.03
N GLU A 437 7.63 -13.80 -13.98
CA GLU A 437 7.69 -12.34 -14.02
C GLU A 437 6.93 -11.70 -12.84
N PHE A 438 5.90 -12.40 -12.34
CA PHE A 438 5.11 -11.96 -11.21
C PHE A 438 5.74 -12.25 -9.84
N LEU A 439 6.86 -12.98 -9.80
CA LEU A 439 7.54 -13.35 -8.55
C LEU A 439 7.99 -12.13 -7.74
N ILE A 440 8.55 -11.11 -8.41
CA ILE A 440 8.98 -9.86 -7.74
C ILE A 440 7.78 -9.20 -7.06
N TRP A 441 6.64 -9.14 -7.75
CA TRP A 441 5.41 -8.56 -7.20
C TRP A 441 4.86 -9.37 -6.02
N ALA A 442 4.83 -10.70 -6.14
CA ALA A 442 4.42 -11.58 -5.05
C ALA A 442 5.30 -11.39 -3.79
N ILE A 443 6.62 -11.24 -3.98
CA ILE A 443 7.56 -10.96 -2.89
C ILE A 443 7.26 -9.60 -2.24
N ILE A 444 7.11 -8.53 -3.04
CA ILE A 444 6.81 -7.18 -2.54
C ILE A 444 5.54 -7.20 -1.68
N LEU A 445 4.47 -7.84 -2.15
CA LEU A 445 3.20 -7.92 -1.41
C LEU A 445 3.29 -8.68 -0.10
N LEU A 446 4.20 -9.65 0.02
CA LEU A 446 4.43 -10.40 1.26
C LEU A 446 5.01 -9.50 2.35
N PHE A 447 5.87 -8.54 1.98
CA PHE A 447 6.49 -7.59 2.91
C PHE A 447 5.59 -6.42 3.29
N ILE A 448 4.61 -6.06 2.46
CA ILE A 448 3.62 -5.04 2.82
C ILE A 448 2.79 -5.57 4.00
N PRO A 449 2.52 -4.80 5.06
CA PRO A 449 1.58 -5.21 6.11
C PRO A 449 0.16 -5.36 5.56
N VAL A 450 -0.58 -6.41 5.94
CA VAL A 450 -1.99 -6.55 5.52
C VAL A 450 -2.89 -5.58 6.29
N SER A 451 -2.51 -5.24 7.53
CA SER A 451 -3.24 -4.34 8.39
C SER A 451 -2.92 -2.88 8.07
N ASP A 452 -3.96 -2.11 7.78
CA ASP A 452 -3.89 -0.66 7.66
C ASP A 452 -4.48 0.06 8.90
N GLU A 453 -4.18 1.35 9.03
CA GLU A 453 -4.75 2.23 10.05
C GLU A 453 -6.24 2.51 9.76
N PRO A 454 -7.16 2.15 10.67
CA PRO A 454 -8.57 2.34 10.43
C PRO A 454 -8.96 3.82 10.42
N ALA A 455 -9.99 4.13 9.62
CA ALA A 455 -10.59 5.46 9.63
C ALA A 455 -11.16 5.79 11.01
N LEU A 456 -11.25 7.08 11.34
CA LEU A 456 -11.82 7.53 12.62
C LEU A 456 -13.26 7.05 12.80
N ASN A 457 -14.05 7.01 11.72
CA ASN A 457 -15.34 6.35 11.69
C ASN A 457 -15.33 5.18 10.69
N ASP A 458 -14.94 4.00 11.18
CA ASP A 458 -14.85 2.76 10.39
C ASP A 458 -16.18 1.98 10.33
N VAL A 459 -17.25 2.52 10.91
CA VAL A 459 -18.59 1.91 10.93
C VAL A 459 -19.48 2.48 9.81
N THR A 460 -19.10 3.59 9.19
CA THR A 460 -19.86 4.21 8.10
C THR A 460 -19.88 3.29 6.88
N GLU A 461 -21.09 2.99 6.40
CA GLU A 461 -21.29 2.27 5.14
C GLU A 461 -21.12 3.18 3.91
N LEU A 462 -20.68 2.56 2.82
CA LEU A 462 -20.62 3.17 1.50
C LEU A 462 -22.02 3.26 0.89
N ASP A 463 -22.17 4.15 -0.08
CA ASP A 463 -23.35 4.21 -0.93
C ASP A 463 -23.17 3.29 -2.15
N ASN A 464 -24.29 2.82 -2.70
CA ASN A 464 -24.31 1.88 -3.84
C ASN A 464 -23.45 2.32 -5.03
N ARG A 465 -23.25 3.63 -5.23
CA ARG A 465 -22.38 4.16 -6.30
C ARG A 465 -20.91 3.83 -6.06
N ARG A 466 -20.41 4.03 -4.84
CA ARG A 466 -19.03 3.71 -4.47
C ARG A 466 -18.80 2.21 -4.49
N ASP A 467 -19.76 1.41 -4.03
CA ASP A 467 -19.65 -0.05 -4.14
C ASP A 467 -19.51 -0.50 -5.59
N PHE A 468 -20.32 0.05 -6.50
CA PHE A 468 -20.19 -0.22 -7.93
C PHE A 468 -18.83 0.20 -8.49
N LEU A 469 -18.34 1.40 -8.14
CA LEU A 469 -17.02 1.88 -8.57
C LEU A 469 -15.87 1.02 -8.03
N GLY A 470 -16.00 0.50 -6.81
CA GLY A 470 -15.03 -0.41 -6.22
C GLY A 470 -14.99 -1.76 -6.93
N LEU A 471 -16.16 -2.32 -7.26
CA LEU A 471 -16.24 -3.53 -8.09
C LEU A 471 -15.66 -3.29 -9.49
N LEU A 472 -15.89 -2.11 -10.08
CA LEU A 472 -15.30 -1.74 -11.37
C LEU A 472 -13.76 -1.64 -11.28
N ALA A 473 -13.23 -1.10 -10.19
CA ALA A 473 -11.79 -1.04 -9.96
C ALA A 473 -11.16 -2.45 -9.82
N LEU A 474 -11.82 -3.37 -9.11
CA LEU A 474 -11.40 -4.77 -9.04
C LEU A 474 -11.53 -5.49 -10.40
N GLY A 475 -12.56 -5.16 -11.18
CA GLY A 475 -12.70 -5.64 -12.56
C GLY A 475 -11.59 -5.12 -13.48
N LEU A 476 -11.20 -3.85 -13.32
CA LEU A 476 -10.07 -3.27 -14.03
C LEU A 476 -8.74 -3.97 -13.66
N LEU A 477 -8.50 -4.22 -12.37
CA LEU A 477 -7.35 -5.01 -11.92
C LEU A 477 -7.31 -6.36 -12.64
N ALA A 478 -8.42 -7.10 -12.63
CA ALA A 478 -8.51 -8.39 -13.29
C ALA A 478 -8.25 -8.27 -14.81
N ALA A 479 -8.76 -7.24 -15.46
CA ALA A 479 -8.54 -7.00 -16.88
C ALA A 479 -7.08 -6.65 -17.22
N ILE A 480 -6.34 -6.02 -16.30
CA ILE A 480 -4.91 -5.73 -16.50
C ILE A 480 -4.06 -6.97 -16.19
N LEU A 481 -4.36 -7.71 -15.12
CA LEU A 481 -3.50 -8.77 -14.60
C LEU A 481 -3.74 -10.14 -15.27
N LEU A 482 -4.97 -10.44 -15.71
CA LEU A 482 -5.30 -11.76 -16.23
C LEU A 482 -5.07 -11.84 -17.75
N PRO A 483 -4.58 -13.00 -18.24
CA PRO A 483 -4.38 -13.22 -19.66
C PRO A 483 -5.71 -13.24 -20.41
N LEU A 484 -5.63 -12.95 -21.71
CA LEU A 484 -6.78 -13.01 -22.61
C LEU A 484 -7.35 -14.44 -22.65
N PRO A 485 -8.65 -14.66 -22.35
CA PRO A 485 -9.24 -15.98 -22.46
C PRO A 485 -9.18 -16.49 -23.91
N GLY A 486 -8.80 -17.75 -24.11
CA GLY A 486 -8.55 -18.31 -25.46
C GLY A 486 -9.73 -18.17 -26.43
N VAL A 487 -10.97 -18.23 -25.94
CA VAL A 487 -12.18 -17.99 -26.75
C VAL A 487 -12.19 -16.57 -27.33
N VAL A 488 -11.80 -15.58 -26.53
CA VAL A 488 -11.73 -14.17 -26.96
C VAL A 488 -10.55 -13.97 -27.89
N ALA A 489 -9.41 -14.62 -27.62
CA ALA A 489 -8.23 -14.61 -28.49
C ALA A 489 -8.58 -15.11 -29.91
N THR A 490 -9.28 -16.24 -29.98
CA THR A 490 -9.74 -16.83 -31.25
C THR A 490 -10.68 -15.88 -32.01
N TRP A 491 -11.60 -15.23 -31.29
CA TRP A 491 -12.52 -14.25 -31.88
C TRP A 491 -11.83 -12.98 -32.38
N LEU A 492 -10.79 -12.51 -31.67
CA LEU A 492 -10.00 -11.35 -32.05
C LEU A 492 -8.98 -11.65 -33.15
N GLY A 493 -8.67 -12.94 -33.39
CA GLY A 493 -7.66 -13.39 -34.34
C GLY A 493 -6.24 -13.11 -33.87
N VAL A 494 -5.99 -13.25 -32.56
CA VAL A 494 -4.74 -12.89 -31.86
C VAL A 494 -4.28 -14.03 -30.98
#